data_AF-A0A4Y2UGQ4-F1
#
_entry.id   AF-A0A4Y2UGQ4-F1
#
_cell.length_a   1.000
_cell.length_b   1.000
_cell.length_c   1.000
_cell.angle_alpha   90.00
_cell.angle_beta   90.00
_cell.angle_gamma   90.00
#
_symmetry.space_group_name_H-M   'P 1'
#
loop_
_entity.id
_entity.type
_entity.pdbx_description
1 polymer ?
#
loop_
_entity_poly.entity_id
_entity_poly.type
_entity_poly.pdbx_seq_one_letter_code
_entity_poly.pdbx_strand_id
1 'polypeptide(L)'
;MSAFVFFLLQMGGLESVITGLMDEFKDFFDRRKYSREIFTSFVLFTSFCMTLINVTRGGGYTMHWFDSYAASISLLFSALLEAIGVAWFYGIERFSENIEEMIGHKPGLFWRLCWKFISPIFLIVSTLS
;
A
#
# COMPACT_ATOMS: atom_id res chain seq x y z
N MET A 1 -6.17 29.46 -14.74
CA MET A 1 -5.21 28.34 -14.62
C MET A 1 -5.49 27.50 -13.37
N SER A 2 -5.41 28.05 -12.15
CA SER A 2 -5.48 27.30 -10.89
C SER A 2 -6.67 26.33 -10.74
N ALA A 3 -7.89 26.72 -11.12
CA ALA A 3 -9.08 25.86 -11.02
C ALA A 3 -8.95 24.55 -11.81
N PHE A 4 -8.25 24.56 -12.96
CA PHE A 4 -7.98 23.35 -13.76
C PHE A 4 -6.99 22.40 -13.05
N VAL A 5 -6.00 22.96 -12.35
CA VAL A 5 -5.05 22.18 -11.54
C VAL A 5 -5.75 21.52 -10.35
N PHE A 6 -6.61 22.25 -9.63
CA PHE A 6 -7.41 21.66 -8.56
C PHE A 6 -8.33 20.54 -9.06
N PHE A 7 -8.97 20.71 -10.23
CA PHE A 7 -9.80 19.67 -10.82
C PHE A 7 -9.00 18.40 -11.16
N LEU A 8 -7.85 18.54 -11.83
CA LEU A 8 -7.01 17.37 -12.17
C LEU A 8 -6.47 16.64 -10.94
N LEU A 9 -6.04 17.37 -9.91
CA LEU A 9 -5.59 16.77 -8.65
C LEU A 9 -6.72 16.01 -7.94
N GLN A 10 -7.92 16.59 -7.89
CA GLN A 10 -9.07 15.97 -7.26
C GLN A 10 -9.52 14.71 -8.00
N MET A 11 -9.54 14.72 -9.34
CA MET A 11 -9.84 13.55 -10.16
C MET A 11 -8.78 12.45 -9.97
N GLY A 12 -7.49 12.76 -10.14
CA GLY A 12 -6.42 11.75 -10.04
C GLY A 12 -6.31 11.10 -8.65
N GLY A 13 -6.55 11.87 -7.58
CA GLY A 13 -6.58 11.34 -6.22
C GLY A 13 -7.80 10.44 -5.94
N LEU A 14 -8.96 10.73 -6.54
CA LEU A 14 -10.14 9.88 -6.39
C LEU A 14 -10.04 8.60 -7.22
N GLU A 15 -9.66 8.70 -8.50
CA GLU A 15 -9.53 7.54 -9.41
C GLU A 15 -8.52 6.50 -8.89
N SER A 16 -7.39 6.94 -8.31
CA SER A 16 -6.38 6.03 -7.73
C SER A 16 -6.87 5.29 -6.49
N VAL A 17 -7.54 5.98 -5.55
CA VAL A 17 -8.14 5.35 -4.36
C VAL A 17 -9.27 4.39 -4.73
N ILE A 18 -10.13 4.78 -5.69
CA ILE A 18 -11.21 3.93 -6.20
C ILE A 18 -10.61 2.68 -6.89
N THR A 19 -9.57 2.84 -7.71
CA THR A 19 -8.93 1.71 -8.40
C THR A 19 -8.27 0.73 -7.42
N GLY A 20 -7.55 1.24 -6.40
CA GLY A 20 -6.95 0.39 -5.36
C GLY A 20 -7.99 -0.41 -4.59
N LEU A 21 -9.06 0.26 -4.13
CA LEU A 21 -10.20 -0.42 -3.49
C LEU A 21 -10.88 -1.43 -4.44
N MET A 22 -11.01 -1.13 -5.72
CA MET A 22 -11.65 -2.04 -6.69
C MET A 22 -10.81 -3.29 -7.00
N ASP A 23 -9.49 -3.25 -6.84
CA ASP A 23 -8.62 -4.40 -7.10
C ASP A 23 -8.44 -5.29 -5.84
N GLU A 24 -8.18 -4.69 -4.68
CA GLU A 24 -8.04 -5.41 -3.40
C GLU A 24 -9.34 -6.16 -3.02
N PHE A 25 -10.50 -5.55 -3.29
CA PHE A 25 -11.81 -6.17 -3.05
C PHE A 25 -12.21 -7.17 -4.15
N LYS A 26 -11.42 -7.31 -5.21
CA LYS A 26 -11.74 -8.16 -6.36
C LYS A 26 -11.47 -9.63 -6.06
N ASP A 27 -10.34 -9.92 -5.44
CA ASP A 27 -9.88 -11.25 -5.07
C ASP A 27 -10.78 -11.86 -3.97
N PHE A 28 -10.99 -11.12 -2.88
CA PHE A 28 -11.74 -11.55 -1.70
C PHE A 28 -13.20 -11.98 -1.97
N PHE A 29 -13.79 -11.42 -3.02
CA PHE A 29 -15.22 -11.53 -3.38
C PHE A 29 -15.46 -12.59 -4.47
N ASP A 30 -14.43 -13.17 -5.10
CA ASP A 30 -14.61 -14.24 -6.11
C ASP A 30 -15.23 -15.52 -5.50
N ARG A 31 -14.89 -15.80 -4.25
CA ARG A 31 -15.24 -17.03 -3.54
C ARG A 31 -16.63 -17.03 -2.88
N ARG A 32 -17.37 -15.90 -2.84
CA ARG A 32 -18.67 -15.84 -2.12
C ARG A 32 -19.65 -14.77 -2.64
N LYS A 33 -20.54 -15.17 -3.54
CA LYS A 33 -21.49 -14.32 -4.29
C LYS A 33 -22.50 -13.49 -3.44
N TYR A 34 -22.77 -13.84 -2.18
CA TYR A 34 -23.84 -13.26 -1.36
C TYR A 34 -23.39 -12.27 -0.26
N SER A 35 -22.11 -12.16 0.07
CA SER A 35 -21.64 -11.24 1.14
C SER A 35 -21.21 -9.86 0.61
N ARG A 36 -21.18 -9.69 -0.72
CA ARG A 36 -20.43 -8.63 -1.42
C ARG A 36 -21.09 -7.24 -1.28
N GLU A 37 -22.41 -7.12 -1.44
CA GLU A 37 -23.15 -5.84 -1.21
C GLU A 37 -23.00 -5.32 0.23
N ILE A 38 -23.12 -6.21 1.23
CA ILE A 38 -22.99 -5.85 2.65
C ILE A 38 -21.57 -5.34 2.94
N PHE A 39 -20.56 -5.98 2.32
CA PHE A 39 -19.16 -5.58 2.47
C PHE A 39 -18.87 -4.22 1.81
N THR A 40 -19.35 -3.99 0.58
CA THR A 40 -19.26 -2.68 -0.08
C THR A 40 -20.00 -1.59 0.70
N SER A 41 -21.19 -1.89 1.23
CA SER A 41 -21.95 -0.95 2.07
C SER A 41 -21.20 -0.60 3.36
N PHE A 42 -20.59 -1.60 4.02
CA PHE A 42 -19.77 -1.38 5.22
C PHE A 42 -18.56 -0.47 4.95
N VAL A 43 -17.85 -0.68 3.83
CA VAL A 43 -16.68 0.13 3.46
C VAL A 43 -17.06 1.56 3.10
N LEU A 44 -18.11 1.75 2.30
CA LEU A 44 -18.63 3.09 2.00
C LEU A 44 -19.07 3.81 3.28
N PHE A 45 -19.65 3.09 4.25
CA PHE A 45 -20.04 3.63 5.55
C PHE A 45 -18.83 4.01 6.41
N THR A 46 -17.79 3.18 6.51
CA THR A 46 -16.59 3.52 7.29
C THR A 46 -15.82 4.69 6.65
N SER A 47 -15.66 4.72 5.32
CA SER A 47 -15.10 5.87 4.60
C SER A 47 -15.89 7.15 4.85
N PHE A 48 -17.23 7.09 4.81
CA PHE A 48 -18.09 8.24 5.08
C PHE A 48 -17.96 8.76 6.52
N CYS A 49 -17.95 7.86 7.52
CA CYS A 49 -17.67 8.23 8.91
C CYS A 49 -16.29 8.88 9.08
N MET A 50 -15.27 8.37 8.38
CA MET A 50 -13.91 8.91 8.41
C MET A 50 -13.85 10.31 7.77
N THR A 51 -14.60 10.56 6.69
CA THR A 51 -14.74 11.90 6.11
C THR A 51 -15.44 12.87 7.07
N LEU A 52 -16.54 12.45 7.72
CA LEU A 52 -17.30 13.30 8.66
C LEU A 52 -16.44 13.83 9.82
N ILE A 53 -15.60 12.97 10.41
CA ILE A 53 -14.68 13.36 11.49
C ILE A 53 -13.80 14.55 11.04
N ASN A 54 -13.24 14.47 9.83
CA ASN A 54 -12.31 15.45 9.30
C ASN A 54 -12.96 16.76 8.79
N VAL A 55 -14.29 16.81 8.66
CA VAL A 55 -15.06 18.04 8.36
C VAL A 55 -15.35 18.86 9.62
N THR A 56 -15.11 18.31 10.82
CA THR A 56 -15.30 19.01 12.10
C THR A 56 -14.31 20.18 12.25
N ARG A 57 -14.63 21.18 13.09
CA ARG A 57 -13.77 22.37 13.35
C ARG A 57 -12.32 22.08 13.79
N GLY A 58 -12.02 20.88 14.27
CA GLY A 58 -10.67 20.41 14.61
C GLY A 58 -10.01 19.51 13.56
N GLY A 59 -10.69 19.22 12.44
CA GLY A 59 -10.30 18.19 11.48
C GLY A 59 -8.95 18.41 10.80
N GLY A 60 -8.50 19.67 10.66
CA GLY A 60 -7.15 19.97 10.18
C GLY A 60 -6.04 19.43 11.09
N TYR A 61 -6.26 19.41 12.41
CA TYR A 61 -5.34 18.75 13.36
C TYR A 61 -5.47 17.24 13.28
N THR A 62 -6.69 16.70 13.19
CA THR A 62 -6.94 15.26 13.08
C THR A 62 -6.28 14.65 11.83
N MET A 63 -6.41 15.33 10.68
CA MET A 63 -5.72 14.94 9.44
C MET A 63 -4.20 14.96 9.58
N HIS A 64 -3.62 15.97 10.25
CA HIS A 64 -2.16 16.04 10.44
C HIS A 64 -1.62 14.88 11.27
N TRP A 65 -2.30 14.52 12.37
CA TRP A 65 -1.94 13.32 13.15
C TRP A 65 -2.13 12.03 12.34
N PHE A 66 -3.20 11.94 11.54
CA PHE A 66 -3.48 10.76 10.71
C PHE A 66 -2.42 10.57 9.60
N ASP A 67 -2.05 11.62 8.88
CA ASP A 67 -1.00 11.59 7.85
C ASP A 67 0.36 11.18 8.43
N SER A 68 0.76 11.80 9.55
CA SER A 68 2.04 11.51 10.20
C SER A 68 2.13 10.11 10.81
N TYR A 69 1.04 9.55 11.36
CA TYR A 69 1.08 8.26 12.07
C TYR A 69 0.48 7.09 11.27
N ALA A 70 -0.66 7.27 10.61
CA ALA A 70 -1.37 6.16 9.98
C ALA A 70 -0.82 5.83 8.60
N ALA A 71 -0.50 6.82 7.76
CA ALA A 71 0.11 6.57 6.45
C ALA A 71 1.57 6.11 6.60
N SER A 72 2.42 6.96 7.18
CA SER A 72 3.87 6.73 7.23
C SER A 72 4.28 5.45 7.96
N ILE A 73 3.78 5.23 9.18
CA ILE A 73 4.21 4.08 10.01
C ILE A 73 3.65 2.76 9.45
N SER A 74 2.40 2.74 8.99
CA SER A 74 1.79 1.51 8.44
C SER A 74 2.45 1.08 7.12
N LEU A 75 2.80 2.04 6.24
CA LEU A 75 3.51 1.74 4.99
C LEU A 75 4.92 1.20 5.27
N LEU A 76 5.68 1.83 6.18
CA LEU A 76 7.00 1.33 6.59
C LEU A 76 6.92 -0.08 7.21
N PHE A 77 5.91 -0.33 8.05
CA PHE A 77 5.70 -1.63 8.67
C PHE A 77 5.30 -2.72 7.65
N SER A 78 4.43 -2.40 6.68
CA SER A 78 4.06 -3.33 5.60
C SER A 78 5.28 -3.69 4.74
N ALA A 79 6.05 -2.68 4.31
CA ALA A 79 7.27 -2.89 3.54
C ALA A 79 8.33 -3.70 4.30
N LEU A 80 8.44 -3.52 5.63
CA LEU A 80 9.31 -4.36 6.47
C LEU A 80 8.83 -5.82 6.51
N LEU A 81 7.52 -6.07 6.66
CA LEU A 81 6.97 -7.43 6.65
C LEU A 81 7.15 -8.11 5.28
N GLU A 82 6.96 -7.40 4.17
CA GLU A 82 7.22 -7.89 2.82
C GLU A 82 8.72 -8.21 2.62
N ALA A 83 9.61 -7.30 3.00
CA ALA A 83 11.05 -7.50 2.90
C ALA A 83 11.52 -8.71 3.74
N ILE A 84 11.02 -8.87 4.97
CA ILE A 84 11.30 -10.03 5.84
C ILE A 84 10.69 -11.30 5.23
N GLY A 85 9.47 -11.23 4.67
CA GLY A 85 8.81 -12.34 3.98
C GLY A 85 9.63 -12.88 2.81
N VAL A 86 10.08 -12.01 1.90
CA VAL A 86 10.94 -12.40 0.77
C VAL A 86 12.31 -12.89 1.26
N ALA A 87 12.91 -12.21 2.24
CA ALA A 87 14.24 -12.54 2.76
C ALA A 87 14.32 -13.85 3.56
N TRP A 88 13.23 -14.26 4.21
CA TRP A 88 13.22 -15.36 5.19
C TRP A 88 12.23 -16.50 4.86
N PHE A 89 11.03 -16.20 4.37
CA PHE A 89 10.02 -17.21 4.01
C PHE A 89 10.12 -17.68 2.56
N TYR A 90 10.23 -16.76 1.60
CA TYR A 90 10.23 -17.14 0.17
C TYR A 90 11.54 -17.84 -0.24
N GLY A 91 12.64 -17.44 0.39
CA GLY A 91 13.96 -17.99 0.17
C GLY A 91 14.65 -17.33 -1.02
N ILE A 92 15.90 -16.88 -0.79
CA ILE A 92 16.75 -16.25 -1.81
C ILE A 92 16.90 -17.15 -3.06
N GLU A 93 16.91 -18.47 -2.84
CA GLU A 93 17.08 -19.51 -3.86
C GLU A 93 16.01 -19.39 -4.95
N ARG A 94 14.76 -19.73 -4.60
CA ARG A 94 13.57 -19.66 -5.47
C ARG A 94 13.35 -18.29 -6.08
N PHE A 95 13.66 -17.21 -5.37
CA PHE A 95 13.40 -15.87 -5.86
C PHE A 95 14.21 -15.52 -7.12
N SER A 96 15.46 -15.97 -7.23
CA SER A 96 16.23 -15.80 -8.47
C SER A 96 15.81 -16.77 -9.58
N GLU A 97 15.27 -17.92 -9.21
CA GLU A 97 14.78 -18.95 -10.14
C GLU A 97 13.51 -18.44 -10.85
N ASN A 98 12.59 -17.81 -10.10
CA ASN A 98 11.42 -17.12 -10.66
C ASN A 98 11.84 -15.95 -11.59
N ILE A 99 12.83 -15.13 -11.20
CA ILE A 99 13.31 -14.04 -12.08
C ILE A 99 13.99 -14.60 -13.34
N GLU A 100 14.72 -15.72 -13.22
CA GLU A 100 15.33 -16.40 -14.36
C GLU A 100 14.27 -16.95 -15.33
N GLU A 101 13.18 -17.54 -14.84
CA GLU A 101 12.05 -17.94 -15.70
C GLU A 101 11.36 -16.75 -16.37
N MET A 102 11.24 -15.61 -15.68
CA MET A 102 10.57 -14.41 -16.23
C MET A 102 11.43 -13.58 -17.19
N ILE A 103 12.76 -13.59 -17.05
CA ILE A 103 13.69 -12.71 -17.79
C ILE A 103 14.69 -13.50 -18.66
N GLY A 104 14.82 -14.81 -18.48
CA GLY A 104 15.78 -15.67 -19.20
C GLY A 104 17.24 -15.54 -18.73
N HIS A 105 17.48 -14.89 -17.59
CA HIS A 105 18.82 -14.56 -17.08
C HIS A 105 18.83 -14.55 -15.55
N LYS A 106 19.82 -15.24 -14.93
CA LYS A 106 20.05 -15.18 -13.47
C LYS A 106 20.55 -13.80 -13.04
N PRO A 107 19.79 -13.00 -12.26
CA PRO A 107 20.30 -11.77 -11.67
C PRO A 107 21.50 -12.07 -10.75
N GLY A 108 22.56 -11.28 -10.90
CA GLY A 108 23.82 -11.51 -10.19
C GLY A 108 23.67 -11.48 -8.66
N LEU A 109 24.47 -12.28 -7.96
CA LEU A 109 24.47 -12.41 -6.49
C LEU A 109 24.53 -11.05 -5.75
N PHE A 110 25.24 -10.06 -6.30
CA PHE A 110 25.32 -8.70 -5.75
C PHE A 110 23.95 -8.01 -5.69
N TRP A 111 23.13 -8.17 -6.74
CA TRP A 111 21.79 -7.61 -6.84
C TRP A 111 20.82 -8.32 -5.89
N ARG A 112 20.95 -9.65 -5.79
CA ARG A 112 20.27 -10.52 -4.83
C ARG A 112 20.57 -10.14 -3.37
N LEU A 113 21.84 -9.77 -3.08
CA LEU A 113 22.26 -9.26 -1.76
C LEU A 113 21.72 -7.85 -1.49
N CYS A 114 21.76 -6.96 -2.49
CA CYS A 114 21.19 -5.61 -2.41
C CYS A 114 19.71 -5.67 -1.99
N TRP A 115 18.89 -6.46 -2.69
CA TRP A 115 17.48 -6.62 -2.32
C TRP A 115 17.25 -7.27 -0.95
N LYS A 116 18.14 -8.18 -0.50
CA LYS A 116 17.98 -8.83 0.82
C LYS A 116 18.47 -8.00 2.02
N PHE A 117 19.41 -7.08 1.82
CA PHE A 117 20.02 -6.30 2.91
C PHE A 117 19.76 -4.79 2.78
N ILE A 118 19.97 -4.18 1.62
CA ILE A 118 19.74 -2.73 1.44
C ILE A 118 18.28 -2.37 1.64
N SER A 119 17.32 -3.19 1.21
CA SER A 119 15.89 -2.93 1.45
C SER A 119 15.53 -2.85 2.94
N PRO A 120 15.72 -3.91 3.77
CA PRO A 120 15.40 -3.83 5.20
C PRO A 120 16.29 -2.84 5.96
N ILE A 121 17.56 -2.65 5.60
CA ILE A 121 18.42 -1.64 6.25
C ILE A 121 17.89 -0.23 5.97
N PHE A 122 17.50 0.09 4.73
CA PHE A 122 16.94 1.38 4.38
C PHE A 122 15.62 1.65 5.12
N LEU A 123 14.72 0.67 5.16
CA LEU A 123 13.46 0.76 5.91
C LEU A 123 13.68 0.93 7.42
N ILE A 124 14.63 0.20 8.03
CA ILE A 124 14.98 0.37 9.45
C ILE A 124 15.53 1.78 9.70
N VAL A 125 16.42 2.29 8.84
CA VAL A 125 16.97 3.65 8.97
C VAL A 125 15.88 4.72 8.83
N SER A 126 14.95 4.56 7.87
CA SER A 126 13.79 5.46 7.70
C SER A 126 12.73 5.35 8.81
N THR A 127 12.76 4.29 9.63
CA THR A 127 11.88 4.13 10.80
C THR A 127 12.53 4.64 12.10
N LEU A 128 13.84 4.92 12.08
CA LEU A 128 14.64 5.32 13.25
C LEU A 128 15.05 6.81 13.23
N SER A 129 14.68 7.55 12.17
CA SER A 129 15.08 8.94 11.91
C SER A 129 13.89 9.90 11.79
#